data_AF-A0A512M5T1-F1
#
_entry.id   AF-A0A512M5T1-F1
#
_cell.length_a   1.000
_cell.length_b   1.000
_cell.length_c   1.000
_cell.angle_alpha   90.00
_cell.angle_beta   90.00
_cell.angle_gamma   90.00
#
_symmetry.space_group_name_H-M   'P 1'
#
loop_
_entity.id
_entity.type
_entity.pdbx_description
1 polymer ?
#
loop_
_entity_poly.entity_id
_entity_poly.type
_entity_poly.pdbx_seq_one_letter_code
_entity_poly.pdbx_strand_id
1 'polypeptide(L)'
;MTLSMKHFWFTLFSMAWLLLTACNTAHPPHVMVDSDVIPVGSRVNFWVNHDDEGWKESNIHIAYLPRPMTGAEARRWAEGAGTRDGGMLWTHYYVLVTPPGADGRVWRSNVHARGATWDPGSKRL
;
A
#
# COMPACT_ATOMS: atom_id res chain seq x y z
N MET A 1 13.53 35.43 40.93
CA MET A 1 12.46 34.84 40.10
C MET A 1 12.82 33.38 39.83
N THR A 2 12.38 32.47 40.70
CA THR A 2 12.64 31.03 40.58
C THR A 2 11.55 30.42 39.71
N LEU A 3 11.83 30.23 38.42
CA LEU A 3 10.96 29.43 37.56
C LEU A 3 10.88 28.01 38.16
N SER A 4 9.68 27.64 38.59
CA SER A 4 9.40 26.37 39.24
C SER A 4 9.72 25.22 38.30
N MET A 5 10.65 24.37 38.72
CA MET A 5 11.19 23.21 37.98
C MET A 5 10.08 22.32 37.40
N LYS A 6 8.89 22.30 38.01
CA LYS A 6 7.70 21.57 37.54
C LYS A 6 7.17 22.05 36.17
N HIS A 7 7.34 23.32 35.84
CA HIS A 7 6.89 23.88 34.56
C HIS A 7 7.80 23.50 33.39
N PHE A 8 9.09 23.26 33.66
CA PHE A 8 10.08 22.87 32.66
C PHE A 8 9.86 21.44 32.15
N TRP A 9 9.49 20.52 33.04
CA TRP A 9 9.13 19.15 32.67
C TRP A 9 7.82 19.09 31.87
N PHE A 10 6.86 19.95 32.21
CA PHE A 10 5.57 20.01 31.51
C PHE A 10 5.72 20.54 30.07
N THR A 11 6.56 21.53 29.83
CA THR A 11 6.82 22.05 28.47
C THR A 11 7.62 21.07 27.61
N LEU A 12 8.61 20.37 28.18
CA LEU A 12 9.34 19.30 27.47
C LEU A 12 8.42 18.15 27.04
N PHE A 13 7.50 17.74 27.91
CA PHE A 13 6.55 16.67 27.60
C PHE A 13 5.56 17.06 26.50
N SER A 14 5.04 18.29 26.55
CA SER A 14 4.15 18.84 25.51
C SER A 14 4.85 19.01 24.16
N MET A 15 6.13 19.41 24.15
CA MET A 15 6.90 19.54 22.92
C MET A 15 7.24 18.18 22.29
N ALA A 16 7.50 17.16 23.11
CA ALA A 16 7.66 15.78 22.65
C ALA A 16 6.37 15.21 22.03
N TRP A 17 5.20 15.52 22.60
CA TRP A 17 3.90 15.14 22.03
C TRP A 17 3.61 15.80 20.68
N LEU A 18 4.00 17.07 20.50
CA LEU A 18 3.86 17.78 19.23
C LEU A 18 4.83 17.28 18.15
N LEU A 19 5.99 16.74 18.53
CA LEU A 19 6.94 16.13 17.60
C LEU A 19 6.52 14.71 17.17
N LEU A 20 5.87 13.95 18.06
CA LEU A 20 5.36 12.60 17.74
C LEU A 20 4.19 12.64 16.74
N THR A 21 3.34 13.66 16.77
CA THR A 21 2.25 13.81 15.79
C THR A 21 2.75 14.25 14.40
N ALA A 22 3.90 14.93 14.34
CA ALA A 22 4.49 15.38 13.08
C ALA A 22 5.15 14.24 12.26
N CYS A 23 5.59 13.16 12.92
CA CYS A 23 6.14 11.98 12.24
C CYS A 23 5.10 11.10 11.53
N ASN A 24 3.80 11.40 11.64
CA ASN A 24 2.73 10.59 11.07
C ASN A 24 2.21 11.10 9.71
N THR A 25 3.06 11.82 8.96
CA THR A 25 2.74 12.37 7.62
C THR A 25 2.99 11.38 6.48
N ALA A 26 3.11 10.09 6.77
CA ALA A 26 2.92 9.06 5.76
C ALA A 26 1.43 9.09 5.39
N HIS A 27 1.09 9.69 4.24
CA HIS A 27 -0.27 9.62 3.72
C HIS A 27 -0.69 8.14 3.74
N PRO A 28 -1.83 7.80 4.37
CA PRO A 28 -2.29 6.42 4.35
C PRO A 28 -2.41 6.00 2.88
N PRO A 29 -1.93 4.80 2.52
CA PRO A 29 -1.97 4.34 1.15
C PRO A 29 -3.38 4.48 0.60
N HIS A 30 -3.49 5.12 -0.57
CA HIS A 30 -4.77 5.23 -1.24
C HIS A 30 -5.23 3.83 -1.65
N VAL A 31 -6.40 3.43 -1.15
CA VAL A 31 -7.02 2.13 -1.46
C VAL A 31 -7.53 2.18 -2.88
N MET A 32 -6.97 1.32 -3.72
CA MET A 32 -7.34 1.24 -5.12
C MET A 32 -8.65 0.45 -5.32
N VAL A 33 -9.55 0.95 -6.16
CA VAL A 33 -10.81 0.30 -6.59
C VAL A 33 -10.83 0.00 -8.08
N ASP A 34 -11.73 -0.90 -8.51
CA ASP A 34 -11.77 -1.39 -9.90
C ASP A 34 -11.93 -0.26 -10.94
N SER A 35 -12.59 0.84 -10.56
CA SER A 35 -12.79 2.04 -11.39
C SER A 35 -11.62 3.01 -11.41
N ASP A 36 -10.61 2.83 -10.54
CA ASP A 36 -9.48 3.74 -10.48
C ASP A 36 -8.62 3.63 -11.73
N VAL A 37 -8.00 4.75 -12.09
CA VAL A 37 -7.12 4.84 -13.24
C VAL A 37 -5.70 5.04 -12.76
N ILE A 38 -4.87 4.01 -12.95
CA ILE A 38 -3.43 4.08 -12.76
C ILE A 38 -2.83 4.84 -13.94
N PRO A 39 -2.09 5.94 -13.70
CA PRO A 39 -1.58 6.77 -14.77
C PRO A 39 -0.44 6.10 -15.55
N VAL A 40 -0.26 6.54 -16.80
CA VAL A 40 0.87 6.17 -17.66
C VAL A 40 2.19 6.39 -16.92
N GLY A 41 3.11 5.46 -17.09
CA GLY A 41 4.44 5.52 -16.52
C GLY A 41 4.56 5.16 -15.06
N SER A 42 3.45 4.75 -14.43
CA SER A 42 3.53 4.16 -13.10
C SER A 42 4.23 2.80 -13.16
N ARG A 43 4.95 2.48 -12.09
CA ARG A 43 5.42 1.13 -11.80
C ARG A 43 4.33 0.38 -11.03
N VAL A 44 4.11 -0.89 -11.34
CA VAL A 44 3.14 -1.75 -10.65
C VAL A 44 3.82 -3.05 -10.21
N ASN A 45 3.80 -3.33 -8.91
CA ASN A 45 4.34 -4.55 -8.32
C ASN A 45 3.19 -5.35 -7.72
N PHE A 46 3.23 -6.67 -7.88
CA PHE A 46 2.21 -7.58 -7.38
C PHE A 46 2.79 -8.39 -6.22
N TRP A 47 2.05 -8.45 -5.12
CA TRP A 47 2.41 -9.26 -3.97
C TRP A 47 1.37 -10.33 -3.76
N VAL A 48 1.82 -11.54 -3.45
CA VAL A 48 0.99 -12.72 -3.36
C VAL A 48 1.31 -13.41 -2.04
N ASN A 49 0.29 -13.82 -1.31
CA ASN A 49 0.45 -14.66 -0.12
C ASN A 49 0.39 -16.12 -0.53
N HIS A 50 1.46 -16.84 -0.25
CA HIS A 50 1.54 -18.29 -0.32
C HIS A 50 1.24 -18.80 1.10
N ASP A 51 0.22 -19.65 1.25
CA ASP A 51 -0.31 -20.04 2.56
C ASP A 51 0.76 -20.57 3.54
N ASP A 52 1.77 -21.25 3.00
CA ASP A 52 2.89 -21.87 3.71
C ASP A 52 4.15 -20.98 3.78
N GLU A 53 4.42 -20.17 2.76
CA GLU A 53 5.64 -19.36 2.67
C GLU A 53 5.44 -17.86 3.00
N GLY A 54 4.20 -17.45 3.23
CA GLY A 54 3.80 -16.08 3.52
C GLY A 54 3.80 -15.17 2.29
N TRP A 55 3.95 -13.86 2.53
CA TRP A 55 3.91 -12.85 1.48
C TRP A 55 5.20 -12.83 0.66
N LYS A 56 5.05 -12.98 -0.66
CA LYS A 56 6.13 -12.86 -1.63
C LYS A 56 5.80 -11.82 -2.69
N GLU A 57 6.80 -11.04 -3.07
CA GLU A 57 6.71 -10.21 -4.25
C GLU A 57 6.78 -11.10 -5.50
N SER A 58 5.86 -10.88 -6.44
CA SER A 58 5.83 -11.61 -7.69
C SER A 58 7.00 -11.23 -8.58
N ASN A 59 7.52 -12.21 -9.32
CA ASN A 59 8.49 -11.92 -10.38
C ASN A 59 7.84 -11.22 -11.59
N ILE A 60 6.50 -11.18 -11.68
CA ILE A 60 5.79 -10.29 -12.61
C ILE A 60 5.69 -8.92 -11.95
N HIS A 61 6.19 -7.91 -12.65
CA HIS A 61 5.95 -6.52 -12.32
C HIS A 61 5.97 -5.70 -13.61
N ILE A 62 5.33 -4.55 -13.57
CA ILE A 62 5.30 -3.60 -14.67
C ILE A 62 6.22 -2.46 -14.29
N ALA A 63 7.42 -2.42 -14.89
CA ALA A 63 8.40 -1.39 -14.58
C ALA A 63 7.92 0.02 -14.96
N TYR A 64 7.19 0.13 -16.08
CA TYR A 64 6.61 1.37 -16.59
C TYR A 64 5.33 1.05 -17.39
N LEU A 65 4.21 1.64 -17.00
CA LEU A 65 2.95 1.47 -17.72
C LEU A 65 2.95 2.23 -19.05
N PRO A 66 2.74 1.57 -20.21
CA PRO A 66 2.73 2.25 -21.51
C PRO A 66 1.43 3.01 -21.79
N ARG A 67 0.36 2.68 -21.07
CA ARG A 67 -0.98 3.29 -21.17
C ARG A 67 -1.62 3.32 -19.79
N PRO A 68 -2.69 4.11 -19.58
CA PRO A 68 -3.47 4.01 -18.35
C PRO A 68 -3.97 2.58 -18.14
N MET A 69 -3.96 2.14 -16.90
CA MET A 69 -4.44 0.83 -16.48
C MET A 69 -5.56 1.01 -15.46
N THR A 70 -6.66 0.30 -15.62
CA THR A 70 -7.72 0.36 -14.61
C THR A 70 -7.37 -0.51 -13.41
N GLY A 71 -7.99 -0.24 -12.26
CA GLY A 71 -7.88 -1.10 -11.10
C GLY A 71 -8.30 -2.54 -11.41
N ALA A 72 -9.39 -2.72 -12.14
CA ALA A 72 -9.85 -4.05 -12.57
C ALA A 72 -8.83 -4.79 -13.44
N GLU A 73 -8.08 -4.08 -14.30
CA GLU A 73 -6.98 -4.67 -15.08
C GLU A 73 -5.82 -5.08 -14.16
N ALA A 74 -5.41 -4.21 -13.24
CA ALA A 74 -4.35 -4.49 -12.27
C ALA A 74 -4.68 -5.68 -11.37
N ARG A 75 -5.95 -5.85 -10.96
CA ARG A 75 -6.45 -7.04 -10.27
C ARG A 75 -6.20 -8.32 -11.06
N ARG A 76 -6.62 -8.36 -12.33
CA ARG A 76 -6.46 -9.56 -13.17
C ARG A 76 -4.99 -9.92 -13.34
N TRP A 77 -4.11 -8.92 -13.44
CA TRP A 77 -2.67 -9.14 -13.42
C TRP A 77 -2.18 -9.76 -12.12
N ALA A 78 -2.65 -9.26 -10.96
CA ALA A 78 -2.31 -9.82 -9.66
C ALA A 78 -2.79 -11.28 -9.51
N GLU A 79 -4.00 -11.59 -9.98
CA GLU A 79 -4.54 -12.96 -9.98
C GLU A 79 -3.74 -13.90 -10.91
N GLY A 80 -3.33 -13.40 -12.08
CA GLY A 80 -2.45 -14.12 -12.99
C GLY A 80 -1.06 -14.36 -12.38
N ALA A 81 -0.50 -13.35 -11.70
CA ALA A 81 0.75 -13.44 -10.98
C ALA A 81 0.69 -14.49 -9.86
N GLY A 82 -0.36 -14.46 -9.03
CA GLY A 82 -0.56 -15.46 -7.99
C GLY A 82 -0.71 -16.87 -8.54
N THR A 83 -1.48 -17.03 -9.62
CA THR A 83 -1.65 -18.34 -10.28
C THR A 83 -0.33 -18.88 -10.83
N ARG A 84 0.53 -18.02 -11.38
CA ARG A 84 1.83 -18.43 -11.91
C ARG A 84 2.84 -18.74 -10.81
N ASP A 85 2.95 -17.87 -9.80
CA ASP A 85 4.03 -17.90 -8.81
C ASP A 85 3.71 -18.82 -7.63
N GLY A 86 2.46 -18.82 -7.17
CA GLY A 86 2.00 -19.64 -6.05
C GLY A 86 1.11 -20.82 -6.44
N GLY A 87 0.68 -20.94 -7.70
CA GLY A 87 -0.03 -22.11 -8.20
C GLY A 87 -1.35 -22.38 -7.47
N MET A 88 -1.41 -23.47 -6.70
CA MET A 88 -2.55 -23.80 -5.83
C MET A 88 -2.44 -23.24 -4.41
N LEU A 89 -1.26 -22.79 -4.01
CA LEU A 89 -0.94 -22.35 -2.64
C LEU A 89 -1.22 -20.86 -2.41
N TRP A 90 -1.46 -20.08 -3.47
CA TRP A 90 -1.76 -18.66 -3.29
C TRP A 90 -3.20 -18.45 -2.85
N THR A 91 -3.35 -17.61 -1.82
CA THR A 91 -4.64 -17.35 -1.19
C THR A 91 -5.05 -15.89 -1.28
N HIS A 92 -4.08 -14.98 -1.22
CA HIS A 92 -4.31 -13.54 -1.21
C HIS A 92 -3.34 -12.79 -2.12
N TYR A 93 -3.68 -11.55 -2.43
CA TYR A 93 -2.82 -10.63 -3.17
C TYR A 93 -3.02 -9.19 -2.71
N TYR A 94 -2.03 -8.35 -2.99
CA TYR A 94 -2.19 -6.89 -3.04
C TYR A 94 -1.35 -6.30 -4.17
N VAL A 95 -1.76 -5.12 -4.64
CA VAL A 95 -1.10 -4.38 -5.72
C VAL A 95 -0.46 -3.13 -5.15
N LEU A 96 0.79 -2.90 -5.53
CA LEU A 96 1.58 -1.75 -5.15
C LEU A 96 1.88 -0.92 -6.39
N VAL A 97 1.41 0.33 -6.43
CA VAL A 97 1.57 1.23 -7.58
C VAL A 97 2.43 2.41 -7.15
N THR A 98 3.48 2.69 -7.91
CA THR A 98 4.31 3.89 -7.75
C THR A 98 4.08 4.81 -8.97
N PRO A 99 3.34 5.92 -8.83
CA PRO A 99 3.10 6.86 -9.92
C PRO A 99 4.40 7.49 -10.45
N PRO A 100 4.43 7.96 -11.71
CA PRO A 100 5.59 8.65 -12.26
C PRO A 100 5.88 9.94 -11.48
N GLY A 101 7.16 10.19 -11.18
CA GLY A 101 7.58 11.40 -10.46
C GLY A 101 7.20 11.45 -8.97
N ALA A 102 6.68 10.35 -8.41
CA ALA A 102 6.44 10.24 -6.98
C ALA A 102 7.72 9.81 -6.24
N ASP A 103 8.23 10.68 -5.36
CA ASP A 103 9.31 10.38 -4.39
C ASP A 103 8.84 9.42 -3.27
N GLY A 104 8.20 8.30 -3.64
CA GLY A 104 7.72 7.30 -2.70
C GLY A 104 6.24 7.41 -2.28
N ARG A 105 5.40 8.18 -3.00
CA ARG A 105 3.93 8.02 -2.85
C ARG A 105 3.52 6.73 -3.53
N VAL A 106 3.09 5.76 -2.74
CA VAL A 106 2.73 4.43 -3.21
C VAL A 106 1.22 4.25 -3.01
N TRP A 107 0.47 4.00 -4.09
CA TRP A 107 -0.89 3.48 -3.94
C TRP A 107 -0.77 2.01 -3.59
N ARG A 108 -1.56 1.55 -2.63
CA ARG A 108 -1.58 0.14 -2.24
C ARG A 108 -3.03 -0.30 -2.21
N SER A 109 -3.36 -1.37 -2.93
CA SER A 109 -4.67 -1.99 -2.77
C SER A 109 -4.80 -2.58 -1.35
N ASN A 110 -6.02 -2.87 -0.94
CA ASN A 110 -6.20 -3.76 0.21
C ASN A 110 -5.66 -5.16 -0.09
N VAL A 111 -5.55 -5.98 0.95
CA VAL A 111 -5.33 -7.42 0.80
C VAL A 111 -6.64 -8.06 0.33
N HIS A 112 -6.60 -8.74 -0.80
CA HIS A 112 -7.75 -9.41 -1.40
C HIS A 112 -7.51 -10.90 -1.48
N ALA A 113 -8.54 -11.70 -1.18
CA ALA A 113 -8.51 -13.13 -1.42
C ALA A 113 -8.57 -13.42 -2.93
N ARG A 114 -8.08 -14.59 -3.35
CA ARG A 114 -8.21 -15.08 -4.73
C ARG A 114 -9.66 -14.97 -5.23
N GLY A 115 -9.84 -14.28 -6.35
CA GLY A 115 -11.15 -14.06 -6.99
C GLY A 115 -12.02 -12.98 -6.32
N ALA A 116 -11.53 -12.27 -5.30
CA ALA A 116 -12.25 -11.17 -4.69
C ALA A 116 -12.23 -9.92 -5.57
N THR A 117 -13.37 -9.23 -5.64
CA THR A 117 -13.47 -7.89 -6.23
C THR A 117 -12.96 -6.83 -5.25
N TRP A 118 -12.46 -5.70 -5.77
CA TRP A 118 -12.04 -4.59 -4.91
C TRP A 118 -13.27 -3.86 -4.36
N ASP A 119 -13.43 -3.89 -3.03
CA ASP A 119 -14.46 -3.15 -2.31
C ASP A 119 -13.84 -1.96 -1.58
N PRO A 120 -14.12 -0.70 -1.97
CA PRO A 120 -13.64 0.49 -1.26
C PRO A 120 -14.09 0.56 0.20
N GLY A 121 -15.16 -0.14 0.57
CA GLY A 121 -15.70 -0.19 1.94
C GLY A 121 -15.09 -1.29 2.81
N SER A 122 -14.26 -2.17 2.23
CA SER A 122 -13.61 -3.27 2.93
C SER A 122 -12.57 -2.74 3.92
N LYS A 123 -13.01 -2.40 5.13
CA LYS A 123 -12.12 -2.17 6.29
C LYS A 123 -11.53 -3.51 6.72
N ARG A 124 -10.40 -3.92 6.16
CA ARG A 124 -9.56 -4.99 6.73
C ARG A 124 -8.08 -4.70 6.52
N LEU A 125 -7.51 -3.98 7.49
CA LEU A 125 -6.53 -4.53 8.43
C LEU A 125 -7.02 -4.21 9.84
#